data_AF-A0AAD7MZH3-F1
#
_entry.id   AF-A0AAD7MZH3-F1
#
_cell.length_a   1.000
_cell.length_b   1.000
_cell.length_c   1.000
_cell.angle_alpha   90.00
_cell.angle_beta   90.00
_cell.angle_gamma   90.00
#
_symmetry.space_group_name_H-M   'P 1'
#
loop_
_entity.id
_entity.type
_entity.pdbx_description
1 polymer ?
#
loop_
_entity_poly.entity_id
_entity_poly.type
_entity_poly.pdbx_seq_one_letter_code
_entity_poly.pdbx_strand_id
1 'polypeptide(L)'
;MQRSFIVLLCLGLVRAMLRNHTVDVTSPDIHYAGDVMQCHANSCSPRFVTEGAFNESEAITTGSIAFSFTGTAIYASLSLINGSCSIIVDGYEIQSFNQTAAGVLFGVEGNISQSNLADGLHTLLIDPTTESSLMLFYNLLYTASVPTKESHVGAIAGGVIGGIVLTIAALFLALFARRRKLIIRRNQRKSTVLRAITSARHDRKGGEEGATELPM
;
A
#
# COMPACT_ATOMS: atom_id res chain seq x y z
N MET A 1 -14.17 35.65 1.03
CA MET A 1 -14.57 34.24 1.27
C MET A 1 -13.67 33.30 0.46
N GLN A 2 -12.43 33.05 0.89
CA GLN A 2 -11.46 32.30 0.08
C GLN A 2 -10.38 31.63 0.95
N ARG A 3 -10.80 31.01 2.07
CA ARG A 3 -9.87 30.33 3.01
C ARG A 3 -10.25 28.88 3.35
N SER A 4 -11.38 28.37 2.85
CA SER A 4 -11.86 27.03 3.23
C SER A 4 -11.55 25.91 2.23
N PHE A 5 -10.92 26.20 1.08
CA PHE A 5 -10.68 25.18 0.03
C PHE A 5 -9.38 24.39 0.18
N ILE A 6 -8.45 24.81 1.04
CA ILE A 6 -7.12 24.18 1.12
C ILE A 6 -7.07 23.04 2.16
N VAL A 7 -8.01 22.98 3.11
CA VAL A 7 -8.00 21.95 4.17
C VAL A 7 -8.59 20.61 3.69
N LEU A 8 -9.39 20.61 2.62
CA LEU A 8 -9.91 19.34 2.04
C LEU A 8 -8.90 18.57 1.19
N LEU A 9 -7.76 19.18 0.81
CA LEU A 9 -6.77 18.52 -0.06
C LEU A 9 -5.85 17.53 0.70
N CYS A 10 -5.95 17.47 2.03
CA CYS A 10 -5.13 16.60 2.88
C CYS A 10 -5.93 15.48 3.58
N LEU A 11 -7.22 15.33 3.31
CA LEU A 11 -7.92 14.06 3.52
C LEU A 11 -7.43 13.11 2.43
N GLY A 12 -6.22 12.59 2.66
CA GLY A 12 -5.61 11.58 1.84
C GLY A 12 -6.60 10.43 1.69
N LEU A 13 -7.24 10.38 0.53
CA LEU A 13 -7.87 9.18 0.00
C LEU A 13 -6.76 8.13 -0.08
N VAL A 14 -6.55 7.42 1.03
CA VAL A 14 -5.86 6.14 1.02
C VAL A 14 -6.81 5.23 0.24
N ARG A 15 -6.69 5.27 -1.09
CA ARG A 15 -7.33 4.28 -1.94
C ARG A 15 -6.68 2.96 -1.55
N ALA A 16 -7.44 2.10 -0.87
CA ALA A 16 -7.06 0.72 -0.71
C ALA A 16 -6.74 0.19 -2.11
N MET A 17 -5.51 -0.29 -2.29
CA MET A 17 -5.12 -0.90 -3.55
C MET A 17 -5.76 -2.29 -3.56
N LEU A 18 -6.73 -2.50 -4.44
CA LEU A 18 -7.34 -3.80 -4.64
C LEU A 18 -6.44 -4.65 -5.53
N ARG A 19 -6.27 -5.93 -5.18
CA ARG A 19 -5.52 -6.90 -5.98
C ARG A 19 -6.35 -8.15 -6.18
N ASN A 20 -6.40 -8.61 -7.42
CA ASN A 20 -7.03 -9.88 -7.76
C ASN A 20 -6.02 -11.02 -7.52
N HIS A 21 -6.51 -12.09 -6.91
CA HIS A 21 -5.82 -13.32 -6.61
C HIS A 21 -6.55 -14.46 -7.31
N THR A 22 -5.86 -15.12 -8.26
CA THR A 22 -6.33 -16.36 -8.87
C THR A 22 -5.87 -17.52 -8.01
N VAL A 23 -6.81 -18.41 -7.68
CA VAL A 23 -6.55 -19.65 -6.94
C VAL A 23 -6.68 -20.80 -7.92
N ASP A 24 -5.61 -21.59 -8.01
CA ASP A 24 -5.63 -22.83 -8.77
C ASP A 24 -6.59 -23.81 -8.08
N VAL A 25 -7.38 -24.56 -8.85
CA VAL A 25 -8.31 -25.56 -8.30
C VAL A 25 -7.59 -26.64 -7.49
N THR A 26 -6.30 -26.85 -7.78
CA THR A 26 -5.43 -27.77 -7.05
C THR A 26 -4.87 -27.19 -5.75
N SER A 27 -5.23 -25.95 -5.41
CA SER A 27 -4.73 -25.28 -4.21
C SER A 27 -5.14 -26.04 -2.95
N PRO A 28 -4.23 -26.26 -1.98
CA PRO A 28 -4.57 -26.87 -0.70
C PRO A 28 -5.52 -26.00 0.15
N ASP A 29 -5.72 -24.74 -0.23
CA ASP A 29 -6.67 -23.83 0.42
C ASP A 29 -8.13 -24.13 0.05
N ILE A 30 -8.36 -24.95 -0.99
CA ILE A 30 -9.69 -25.41 -1.39
C ILE A 30 -9.95 -26.74 -0.71
N HIS A 31 -11.01 -26.77 0.11
CA HIS A 31 -11.44 -27.96 0.81
C HIS A 31 -12.57 -28.63 0.04
N TYR A 32 -12.29 -29.84 -0.42
CA TYR A 32 -13.28 -30.71 -1.01
C TYR A 32 -13.77 -31.70 0.06
N ALA A 33 -15.07 -31.69 0.33
CA ALA A 33 -15.70 -32.70 1.17
C ALA A 33 -16.47 -33.67 0.29
N GLY A 34 -16.31 -34.98 0.51
CA GLY A 34 -17.01 -36.03 -0.25
C GLY A 34 -16.16 -36.69 -1.34
N ASP A 35 -16.80 -37.42 -2.24
CA ASP A 35 -16.12 -38.17 -3.30
C ASP A 35 -15.81 -37.24 -4.48
N VAL A 36 -14.53 -36.90 -4.64
CA VAL A 36 -14.02 -36.14 -5.78
C VAL A 36 -13.55 -37.12 -6.86
N MET A 37 -14.00 -36.92 -8.10
CA MET A 37 -13.54 -37.68 -9.26
C MET A 37 -12.67 -36.78 -10.13
N GLN A 38 -11.55 -37.31 -10.62
CA GLN A 38 -10.81 -36.63 -11.68
C GLN A 38 -11.37 -37.08 -13.03
N CYS A 39 -11.73 -36.13 -13.89
CA CYS A 39 -12.20 -36.42 -15.24
C CYS A 39 -11.10 -36.11 -16.24
N HIS A 40 -10.75 -37.07 -17.09
CA HIS A 40 -9.80 -36.85 -18.18
C HIS A 40 -10.46 -37.20 -19.51
N ALA A 41 -10.54 -36.20 -20.41
CA ALA A 41 -11.07 -36.22 -21.78
C ALA A 41 -12.45 -36.87 -22.00
N ASN A 42 -12.63 -38.15 -21.66
CA ASN A 42 -13.86 -38.93 -21.85
C ASN A 42 -14.19 -39.87 -20.68
N SER A 43 -13.45 -39.84 -19.56
CA SER A 43 -13.69 -40.73 -18.43
C SER A 43 -13.43 -40.05 -17.10
N CYS A 44 -14.34 -40.22 -16.14
CA CYS A 44 -14.18 -39.81 -14.76
C CYS A 44 -13.79 -41.02 -13.90
N SER A 45 -12.71 -40.92 -13.14
CA SER A 45 -12.24 -41.96 -12.24
C SER A 45 -12.09 -41.40 -10.82
N PRO A 46 -12.60 -42.10 -9.78
CA PRO A 46 -12.50 -41.65 -8.39
C PRO A 46 -11.08 -41.81 -7.80
N ARG A 47 -10.11 -42.33 -8.57
CA ARG A 47 -8.85 -42.86 -8.03
C ARG A 47 -7.68 -41.87 -7.96
N PHE A 48 -7.80 -40.66 -8.48
CA PHE A 48 -6.64 -39.80 -8.75
C PHE A 48 -6.47 -38.56 -7.87
N VAL A 49 -7.31 -38.38 -6.85
CA VAL A 49 -7.24 -37.20 -5.95
C VAL A 49 -5.99 -37.21 -5.04
N THR A 50 -5.30 -38.35 -4.91
CA THR A 50 -4.18 -38.51 -3.96
C THR A 50 -2.78 -38.44 -4.57
N GLU A 51 -2.62 -38.29 -5.89
CA GLU A 51 -1.30 -38.43 -6.55
C GLU A 51 -0.76 -37.19 -7.28
N GLY A 52 -1.35 -36.00 -7.12
CA GLY A 52 -0.66 -34.77 -7.52
C GLY A 52 -0.56 -34.49 -9.03
N ALA A 53 -1.22 -35.29 -9.88
CA ALA A 53 -1.19 -35.15 -11.34
C ALA A 53 -2.49 -34.51 -11.85
N PHE A 54 -2.59 -33.20 -11.69
CA PHE A 54 -3.83 -32.44 -11.90
C PHE A 54 -3.81 -31.67 -13.22
N ASN A 55 -4.21 -32.31 -14.32
CA ASN A 55 -4.44 -31.62 -15.57
C ASN A 55 -5.89 -31.88 -16.02
N GLU A 56 -6.69 -30.82 -15.92
CA GLU A 56 -8.00 -30.61 -16.56
C GLU A 56 -9.21 -31.29 -15.88
N SER A 57 -10.11 -30.45 -15.33
CA SER A 57 -11.50 -30.74 -14.92
C SER A 57 -11.74 -31.83 -13.86
N GLU A 58 -11.95 -31.41 -12.61
CA GLU A 58 -12.48 -32.27 -11.54
C GLU A 58 -14.00 -32.33 -11.63
N ALA A 59 -14.61 -33.50 -11.43
CA ALA A 59 -16.05 -33.62 -11.24
C ALA A 59 -16.37 -34.14 -9.84
N ILE A 60 -17.24 -33.42 -9.13
CA ILE A 60 -17.70 -33.81 -7.80
C ILE A 60 -19.08 -34.44 -7.97
N THR A 61 -19.22 -35.71 -7.57
CA THR A 61 -20.48 -36.46 -7.65
C THR A 61 -21.29 -36.40 -6.36
N THR A 62 -20.61 -36.33 -5.21
CA THR A 62 -21.22 -36.18 -3.88
C THR A 62 -20.26 -35.39 -3.02
N GLY A 63 -20.35 -34.06 -3.03
CA GLY A 63 -19.41 -33.28 -2.25
C GLY A 63 -19.54 -31.77 -2.36
N SER A 64 -19.18 -31.09 -1.28
CA SER A 64 -19.17 -29.63 -1.23
C SER A 64 -17.77 -29.09 -1.43
N ILE A 65 -17.64 -27.95 -2.11
CA ILE A 65 -16.40 -27.19 -2.21
C ILE A 65 -16.47 -26.06 -1.20
N ALA A 66 -15.48 -25.96 -0.31
CA ALA A 66 -15.36 -24.85 0.61
C ALA A 66 -14.02 -24.12 0.40
N PHE A 67 -14.07 -22.79 0.35
CA PHE A 67 -12.89 -21.95 0.19
C PHE A 67 -13.01 -20.71 1.08
N SER A 68 -11.98 -20.44 1.88
CA SER A 68 -11.93 -19.26 2.74
C SER A 68 -10.96 -18.22 2.15
N PHE A 69 -11.38 -16.97 2.10
CA PHE A 69 -10.59 -15.87 1.57
C PHE A 69 -10.70 -14.62 2.42
N THR A 70 -9.70 -13.76 2.36
CA THR A 70 -9.77 -12.41 2.94
C THR A 70 -9.84 -11.38 1.82
N GLY A 71 -10.94 -10.66 1.70
CA GLY A 71 -11.11 -9.68 0.62
C GLY A 71 -12.50 -9.05 0.51
N THR A 72 -12.78 -8.47 -0.65
CA THR A 72 -14.00 -7.67 -0.90
C THR A 72 -14.87 -8.20 -2.05
N ALA A 73 -14.38 -9.19 -2.79
CA ALA A 73 -15.12 -9.83 -3.88
C ALA A 73 -14.60 -11.23 -4.16
N ILE A 74 -15.46 -12.09 -4.70
CA ILE A 74 -15.13 -13.42 -5.19
C ILE A 74 -15.87 -13.72 -6.49
N TYR A 75 -15.19 -14.44 -7.36
CA TYR A 75 -15.62 -14.88 -8.67
C TYR A 75 -15.20 -16.32 -8.85
N ALA A 76 -16.09 -17.14 -9.40
CA ALA A 76 -15.77 -18.53 -9.70
C ALA A 76 -16.54 -18.98 -10.93
N SER A 77 -15.94 -19.87 -11.73
CA SER A 77 -16.62 -20.50 -12.86
C SER A 77 -16.72 -22.00 -12.61
N LEU A 78 -17.93 -22.51 -12.82
CA LEU A 78 -18.26 -23.93 -12.74
C LEU A 78 -19.12 -24.36 -13.94
N SER A 79 -19.22 -25.66 -14.17
CA SER A 79 -20.21 -26.24 -15.08
C SER A 79 -20.98 -27.34 -14.36
N LEU A 80 -22.31 -27.23 -14.33
CA LEU A 80 -23.17 -28.24 -13.75
C LEU A 80 -23.67 -29.19 -14.85
N ILE A 81 -23.17 -30.42 -14.86
CA ILE A 81 -23.53 -31.44 -15.85
C ILE A 81 -24.88 -32.07 -15.54
N ASN A 82 -25.15 -32.36 -14.27
CA ASN A 82 -26.41 -32.94 -13.80
C ASN A 82 -26.68 -32.52 -12.34
N GLY A 83 -27.94 -32.52 -11.93
CA GLY A 83 -28.40 -32.26 -10.57
C GLY A 83 -28.57 -30.78 -10.28
N SER A 84 -28.42 -30.40 -9.02
CA SER A 84 -28.53 -29.01 -8.57
C SER A 84 -27.47 -28.67 -7.53
N CYS A 85 -27.10 -27.39 -7.44
CA CYS A 85 -26.20 -26.88 -6.41
C CYS A 85 -26.59 -25.47 -5.95
N SER A 86 -26.26 -25.15 -4.71
CA SER A 86 -26.39 -23.84 -4.10
C SER A 86 -25.01 -23.26 -3.84
N ILE A 87 -24.88 -21.96 -4.04
CA ILE A 87 -23.66 -21.20 -3.80
C ILE A 87 -23.93 -20.26 -2.65
N ILE A 88 -23.14 -20.40 -1.62
CA ILE A 88 -23.32 -19.76 -0.33
C ILE A 88 -22.05 -18.98 -0.02
N VAL A 89 -22.20 -17.71 0.35
CA VAL A 89 -21.11 -16.88 0.86
C VAL A 89 -21.49 -16.42 2.26
N ASP A 90 -20.64 -16.73 3.24
CA ASP A 90 -20.84 -16.40 4.66
C ASP A 90 -22.17 -16.91 5.25
N GLY A 91 -22.62 -18.07 4.78
CA GLY A 91 -23.88 -18.68 5.20
C GLY A 91 -25.13 -18.14 4.49
N TYR A 92 -24.98 -17.20 3.55
CA TYR A 92 -26.09 -16.70 2.72
C TYR A 92 -26.01 -17.25 1.31
N GLU A 93 -27.08 -17.87 0.84
CA GLU A 93 -27.19 -18.32 -0.55
C GLU A 93 -27.25 -17.11 -1.49
N ILE A 94 -26.28 -17.02 -2.41
CA ILE A 94 -26.19 -15.96 -3.40
C ILE A 94 -26.69 -16.38 -4.78
N GLN A 95 -26.66 -17.69 -5.07
CA GLN A 95 -27.06 -18.25 -6.37
C GLN A 95 -27.34 -19.74 -6.25
N SER A 96 -28.26 -20.25 -7.08
CA SER A 96 -28.53 -21.67 -7.24
C SER A 96 -28.51 -22.07 -8.71
N PHE A 97 -27.99 -23.24 -9.02
CA PHE A 97 -28.05 -23.85 -10.35
C PHE A 97 -28.84 -25.15 -10.29
N ASN A 98 -29.62 -25.42 -11.34
CA ASN A 98 -30.38 -26.65 -11.49
C ASN A 98 -30.35 -27.10 -12.94
N GLN A 99 -29.85 -28.32 -13.17
CA GLN A 99 -29.72 -28.96 -14.46
C GLN A 99 -30.40 -30.33 -14.42
N THR A 100 -31.64 -30.38 -14.90
CA THR A 100 -32.46 -31.61 -14.91
C THR A 100 -32.31 -32.45 -16.19
N ALA A 101 -31.62 -31.95 -17.22
CA ALA A 101 -31.52 -32.63 -18.51
C ALA A 101 -30.34 -33.61 -18.53
N ALA A 102 -30.63 -34.90 -18.33
CA ALA A 102 -29.67 -35.98 -18.58
C ALA A 102 -29.30 -36.01 -20.09
N GLY A 103 -28.00 -36.06 -20.39
CA GLY A 103 -27.50 -36.28 -21.76
C GLY A 103 -26.95 -35.05 -22.51
N VAL A 104 -26.86 -33.88 -21.86
CA VAL A 104 -26.08 -32.76 -22.42
C VAL A 104 -24.60 -32.97 -22.05
N LEU A 105 -23.75 -33.16 -23.05
CA LEU A 105 -22.30 -33.36 -22.86
C LEU A 105 -21.59 -32.11 -22.32
N PHE A 106 -22.23 -30.94 -22.41
CA PHE A 106 -21.75 -29.67 -21.90
C PHE A 106 -22.71 -29.20 -20.81
N GLY A 107 -22.27 -29.24 -19.55
CA GLY A 107 -23.07 -28.76 -18.44
C GLY A 107 -23.39 -27.26 -18.55
N VAL A 108 -24.33 -26.77 -17.73
CA VAL A 108 -24.62 -25.34 -17.66
C VAL A 108 -23.45 -24.63 -17.01
N GLU A 109 -22.81 -23.73 -17.77
CA GLU A 109 -21.77 -22.86 -17.24
C GLU A 109 -22.37 -21.83 -16.29
N GLY A 110 -21.93 -21.90 -15.04
CA GLY A 110 -22.27 -20.96 -13.98
C GLY A 110 -21.12 -20.03 -13.71
N ASN A 111 -21.30 -18.73 -14.00
CA ASN A 111 -20.40 -17.69 -13.52
C ASN A 111 -20.95 -17.12 -12.21
N ILE A 112 -20.18 -17.31 -11.15
CA ILE A 112 -20.44 -16.83 -9.81
C ILE A 112 -19.74 -15.50 -9.66
N SER A 113 -20.43 -14.49 -9.14
CA SER A 113 -19.81 -13.23 -8.78
C SER A 113 -20.48 -12.63 -7.56
N GLN A 114 -19.71 -12.38 -6.51
CA GLN A 114 -20.13 -11.63 -5.34
C GLN A 114 -19.13 -10.50 -5.09
N SER A 115 -19.64 -9.28 -4.95
CA SER A 115 -18.82 -8.07 -4.78
C SER A 115 -19.39 -7.18 -3.67
N ASN A 116 -18.65 -6.12 -3.31
CA ASN A 116 -18.98 -5.23 -2.19
C ASN A 116 -19.07 -5.95 -0.84
N LEU A 117 -18.31 -7.03 -0.67
CA LEU A 117 -18.11 -7.63 0.64
C LEU A 117 -17.26 -6.67 1.48
N ALA A 118 -17.55 -6.62 2.78
CA ALA A 118 -16.71 -5.89 3.71
C ALA A 118 -15.32 -6.52 3.74
N ASP A 119 -14.25 -5.73 3.69
CA ASP A 119 -12.90 -6.29 3.70
C ASP A 119 -12.65 -7.10 4.98
N GLY A 120 -12.56 -8.43 4.83
CA GLY A 120 -12.53 -9.35 5.95
C GLY A 120 -12.47 -10.80 5.50
N LEU A 121 -12.50 -11.71 6.48
CA LEU A 121 -12.54 -13.16 6.22
C LEU A 121 -13.94 -13.56 5.77
N HIS A 122 -14.00 -14.29 4.66
CA HIS A 122 -15.21 -14.82 4.05
C HIS A 122 -15.05 -16.31 3.74
N THR A 123 -16.17 -17.00 3.62
CA THR A 123 -16.21 -18.40 3.21
C THR A 123 -17.18 -18.59 2.07
N LEU A 124 -16.66 -19.05 0.93
CA LEU A 124 -17.45 -19.60 -0.18
C LEU A 124 -17.71 -21.07 0.09
N LEU A 125 -18.96 -21.47 -0.03
CA LEU A 125 -19.41 -22.86 -0.02
C LEU A 125 -20.24 -23.12 -1.28
N ILE A 126 -19.83 -24.10 -2.07
CA ILE A 126 -20.60 -24.61 -3.21
C ILE A 126 -21.08 -25.99 -2.82
N ASP A 127 -22.39 -26.12 -2.63
CA ASP A 127 -23.02 -27.29 -2.03
C ASP A 127 -24.00 -27.94 -3.01
N PRO A 128 -23.81 -29.21 -3.41
CA PRO A 128 -24.79 -29.91 -4.22
C PRO A 128 -26.06 -30.14 -3.41
N THR A 129 -27.21 -29.77 -3.98
CA THR A 129 -28.52 -29.95 -3.32
C THR A 129 -29.15 -31.31 -3.64
N THR A 130 -28.54 -32.10 -4.52
CA THR A 130 -28.93 -33.48 -4.82
C THR A 130 -27.72 -34.42 -4.77
N GLU A 131 -27.91 -35.66 -4.32
CA GLU A 131 -26.85 -36.67 -4.21
C GLU A 131 -26.27 -37.14 -5.56
N SER A 132 -26.93 -36.82 -6.67
CA SER A 132 -26.47 -37.18 -8.02
C SER A 132 -25.94 -35.98 -8.81
N SER A 133 -25.61 -34.88 -8.12
CA SER A 133 -25.09 -33.69 -8.78
C SER A 133 -23.69 -33.94 -9.30
N LEU A 134 -23.44 -33.62 -10.58
CA LEU A 134 -22.12 -33.69 -11.19
C LEU A 134 -21.72 -32.28 -11.62
N MET A 135 -20.68 -31.76 -10.98
CA MET A 135 -20.21 -30.39 -11.18
C MET A 135 -18.73 -30.35 -11.49
N LEU A 136 -18.36 -29.57 -12.49
CA LEU A 136 -16.98 -29.22 -12.83
C LEU A 136 -16.63 -27.85 -12.26
N PHE A 137 -15.49 -27.77 -11.57
CA PHE A 137 -14.97 -26.51 -11.02
C PHE A 137 -13.69 -26.12 -11.78
N TYR A 138 -13.64 -24.90 -12.33
CA TYR A 138 -12.56 -24.51 -13.24
C TYR A 138 -11.60 -23.49 -12.66
N ASN A 139 -12.14 -22.41 -12.10
CA ASN A 139 -11.32 -21.33 -11.59
C ASN A 139 -12.00 -20.62 -10.42
N LEU A 140 -11.15 -20.02 -9.59
CA LEU A 140 -11.57 -19.16 -8.52
C LEU A 140 -10.67 -17.93 -8.48
N LEU A 141 -11.30 -16.78 -8.35
CA LEU A 141 -10.61 -15.50 -8.23
C LEU A 141 -11.27 -14.72 -7.10
N TYR A 142 -10.46 -14.15 -6.22
CA TYR A 142 -10.96 -13.21 -5.21
C TYR A 142 -10.17 -11.91 -5.27
N THR A 143 -10.82 -10.83 -4.87
CA THR A 143 -10.19 -9.51 -4.76
C THR A 143 -9.91 -9.24 -3.30
N ALA A 144 -8.65 -9.04 -2.95
CA ALA A 144 -8.23 -8.67 -1.60
C ALA A 144 -7.81 -7.19 -1.54
N SER A 145 -8.03 -6.56 -0.40
CA SER A 145 -7.30 -5.34 -0.08
C SER A 145 -5.85 -5.69 0.11
N VAL A 146 -4.97 -5.04 -0.65
CA VAL A 146 -3.55 -5.10 -0.35
C VAL A 146 -3.36 -4.37 0.98
N PRO A 147 -2.83 -5.03 2.03
CA PRO A 147 -2.51 -4.33 3.25
C PRO A 147 -1.59 -3.18 2.84
N THR A 148 -2.06 -1.96 3.08
CA THR A 148 -1.23 -0.78 2.85
C THR A 148 -0.08 -0.93 3.83
N LYS A 149 1.06 -1.46 3.36
CA LYS A 149 2.32 -1.42 4.12
C LYS A 149 2.37 -0.03 4.73
N GLU A 150 2.45 0.04 6.06
CA GLU A 150 2.43 1.32 6.77
C GLU A 150 3.29 2.30 6.01
N SER A 151 2.62 3.22 5.32
CA SER A 151 3.34 3.98 4.32
C SER A 151 4.19 4.95 5.14
N HIS A 152 5.52 4.84 5.05
CA HIS A 152 6.44 5.78 5.69
C HIS A 152 6.34 7.20 5.10
N VAL A 153 5.26 7.50 4.38
CA VAL A 153 4.88 8.81 3.86
C VAL A 153 4.95 9.86 4.97
N GLY A 154 4.51 9.54 6.20
CA GLY A 154 4.63 10.45 7.34
C GLY A 154 6.10 10.78 7.69
N ALA A 155 6.97 9.76 7.70
CA ALA A 155 8.39 9.95 7.98
C ALA A 155 9.11 10.71 6.83
N ILE A 156 8.78 10.40 5.58
CA ILE A 156 9.32 11.08 4.40
C ILE A 156 8.87 12.55 4.39
N ALA A 157 7.58 12.82 4.57
CA ALA A 157 7.04 14.18 4.64
C ALA A 157 7.63 14.96 5.82
N GLY A 158 7.74 14.34 6.99
CA GLY A 158 8.39 14.92 8.17
C GLY A 158 9.86 15.27 7.93
N GLY A 159 10.61 14.37 7.26
CA GLY A 159 11.99 14.60 6.88
C GLY A 159 12.17 15.79 5.92
N VAL A 160 11.31 15.92 4.91
CA VAL A 160 11.36 17.03 3.95
C VAL A 160 11.04 18.36 4.63
N ILE A 161 9.95 18.42 5.41
CA ILE A 161 9.57 19.65 6.12
C ILE A 161 10.65 20.05 7.13
N GLY A 162 11.15 19.09 7.90
CA GLY A 162 12.25 19.31 8.84
C GLY A 162 13.51 19.84 8.16
N GLY A 163 13.90 19.25 7.01
CA GLY A 163 15.04 19.69 6.22
C GLY A 163 14.94 21.13 5.73
N ILE A 164 13.75 21.54 5.24
CA ILE A 164 13.48 22.90 4.77
C ILE A 164 13.58 23.91 5.94
N VAL A 165 12.96 23.60 7.08
CA VAL A 165 13.01 24.49 8.26
C VAL A 165 14.44 24.66 8.76
N LEU A 166 15.20 23.57 8.81
CA LEU A 166 16.58 23.58 9.31
C LEU A 166 17.52 24.35 8.37
N THR A 167 17.34 24.24 7.05
CA THR A 167 18.09 25.04 6.08
C THR A 167 17.80 26.53 6.19
N ILE A 168 16.53 26.93 6.35
CA ILE A 168 16.16 28.34 6.55
C ILE A 168 16.77 28.89 7.84
N ALA A 169 16.71 28.14 8.94
CA ALA A 169 17.28 28.53 10.21
C ALA A 169 18.81 28.72 10.14
N ALA A 170 19.51 27.79 9.48
CA ALA A 170 20.96 27.89 9.25
C ALA A 170 21.33 29.12 8.42
N LEU A 171 20.54 29.44 7.40
CA LEU A 171 20.74 30.60 6.54
C LEU A 171 20.56 31.91 7.32
N PHE A 172 19.54 31.98 8.18
CA PHE A 172 19.32 33.11 9.09
C PHE A 172 20.49 33.31 10.07
N LEU A 173 20.96 32.24 10.71
CA LEU A 173 22.12 32.27 11.61
C LEU A 173 23.39 32.74 10.90
N ALA A 174 23.64 32.24 9.69
CA ALA A 174 24.79 32.64 8.88
C ALA A 174 24.75 34.13 8.52
N LEU A 175 23.58 34.64 8.09
CA LEU A 175 23.40 36.07 7.79
C LEU A 175 23.56 36.94 9.04
N PHE A 176 23.02 36.51 10.18
CA PHE A 176 23.15 37.22 11.44
C PHE A 176 24.62 37.30 11.92
N ALA A 177 25.36 36.19 11.82
CA ALA A 177 26.78 36.14 12.12
C ALA A 177 27.61 37.03 11.19
N ARG A 178 27.29 37.08 9.89
CA ARG A 178 27.93 37.99 8.92
C ARG A 178 27.71 39.47 9.29
N ARG A 179 26.49 39.85 9.66
CA ARG A 179 26.18 41.23 10.10
C ARG A 179 26.97 41.62 11.35
N ARG A 180 27.06 40.73 12.35
CA ARG A 180 27.85 40.99 13.58
C ARG A 180 29.34 41.14 13.29
N LYS A 181 29.94 40.29 12.44
CA LYS A 181 31.36 40.39 12.07
C LYS A 181 31.70 41.73 11.42
N LEU A 182 30.81 42.27 10.59
CA LEU A 182 31.02 43.59 9.98
C LEU A 182 31.03 44.74 11.01
N ILE A 183 30.18 44.67 12.03
CA ILE A 183 30.14 45.68 13.10
C ILE A 183 31.44 45.65 13.93
N ILE A 184 31.91 44.47 14.32
CA ILE A 184 33.15 44.32 15.10
C ILE A 184 34.37 44.88 14.33
N ARG A 185 34.47 44.60 13.02
CA ARG A 185 35.54 45.14 12.16
C ARG A 185 35.53 46.67 12.10
N ARG A 186 34.36 47.31 12.16
CA ARG A 186 34.26 48.78 12.21
C ARG A 186 34.80 49.35 13.52
N ASN A 187 34.54 48.69 14.65
CA ASN A 187 35.04 49.14 15.95
C ASN A 187 36.56 49.00 16.08
N GLN A 188 37.15 47.92 15.55
CA GLN A 188 38.61 47.76 15.53
C GLN A 188 39.32 48.84 14.70
N ARG A 189 38.77 49.24 13.55
CA ARG A 189 39.32 50.35 12.76
C ARG A 189 39.31 51.68 13.53
N LYS A 190 38.25 51.95 14.29
CA LYS A 190 38.17 53.16 15.14
C LYS A 190 39.23 53.17 16.23
N SER A 191 39.50 52.03 16.88
CA SER A 191 40.55 51.96 17.92
C SER A 191 41.95 52.16 17.36
N THR A 192 42.25 51.65 16.16
CA THR A 192 43.57 51.83 15.54
C THR A 192 43.80 53.29 15.13
N VAL A 193 42.79 53.95 14.56
CA VAL A 193 42.86 55.37 14.20
C VAL A 193 43.02 56.25 15.44
N LEU A 194 42.27 56.00 16.52
CA LEU A 194 42.42 56.74 17.77
C LEU A 194 43.82 56.58 18.37
N ARG A 195 44.37 55.36 18.41
CA ARG A 195 45.74 55.13 18.89
C ARG A 195 46.78 55.88 18.05
N ALA A 196 46.64 55.86 16.72
CA ALA A 196 47.53 56.60 15.81
C ALA A 196 47.48 58.13 16.06
N ILE A 197 46.29 58.70 16.23
CA ILE A 197 46.12 60.13 16.53
C ILE A 197 46.71 60.48 17.90
N THR A 198 46.50 59.62 18.91
CA THR A 198 47.00 59.88 20.27
C THR A 198 48.53 59.84 20.33
N SER A 199 49.17 58.92 19.61
CA SER A 199 50.63 58.86 19.45
C SER A 199 51.17 60.12 18.78
N ALA A 200 50.61 60.55 17.66
CA ALA A 200 51.08 61.75 16.94
C ALA A 200 50.99 63.03 17.79
N ARG A 201 50.06 63.09 18.75
CA ARG A 201 49.93 64.23 19.68
C ARG A 201 51.02 64.24 20.76
N HIS A 202 51.51 63.07 21.17
CA HIS A 202 52.55 62.96 22.20
C HIS A 202 53.92 63.38 21.65
N ASP A 203 54.22 63.04 20.39
CA ASP A 203 55.49 63.44 19.75
C ASP A 203 55.60 64.96 19.55
N ARG A 204 54.46 65.65 19.35
CA ARG A 204 54.45 67.11 19.12
C ARG A 204 54.71 67.93 20.38
N LYS A 205 54.44 67.40 21.57
CA LYS A 205 54.68 68.10 22.85
C LYS A 205 56.14 68.06 23.32
N GLY A 206 56.97 67.16 22.78
CA GLY A 206 58.39 67.08 23.13
C GLY A 206 59.31 68.01 22.35
N GLY A 207 58.78 68.79 21.39
CA GLY A 207 59.56 69.63 20.48
C GLY A 207 59.59 71.13 20.80
N GLU A 208 58.88 71.61 21.83
CA GLU A 208 58.77 73.05 22.13
C GLU A 208 59.65 73.54 23.31
N GLU A 209 60.46 72.69 23.96
CA GLU A 209 61.31 73.11 25.11
C GLU A 209 62.76 73.50 24.73
N GLY A 210 63.11 73.62 23.45
CA GLY A 210 64.51 73.78 22.99
C GLY A 210 64.88 75.09 22.30
N ALA A 211 64.19 76.21 22.53
CA ALA A 211 64.49 77.48 21.85
C ALA A 211 64.53 78.68 22.82
N THR A 212 65.59 78.82 23.60
CA THR A 212 66.01 80.11 24.19
C THR A 212 67.44 80.00 24.71
N GLU A 213 68.43 80.34 23.87
CA GLU A 213 69.68 80.96 24.35
C GLU A 213 70.33 81.73 23.18
N LEU A 214 70.26 83.05 23.27
CA LEU A 214 70.94 84.03 22.40
C LEU A 214 72.20 84.48 23.14
N PRO A 215 73.42 84.33 22.58
CA PRO A 215 74.58 85.01 23.11
C PRO A 215 74.71 86.41 22.50
N MET A 216 74.98 87.40 23.36
CA MET A 216 75.55 88.71 23.00
C MET A 216 77.06 88.59 22.78
#